data_AF-A0AB39URZ9-F1
#
_entry.id   AF-A0AB39URZ9-F1
#
_cell.length_a   1.000
_cell.length_b   1.000
_cell.length_c   1.000
_cell.angle_alpha   90.00
_cell.angle_beta   90.00
_cell.angle_gamma   90.00
#
_symmetry.space_group_name_H-M   'P 1'
#
loop_
_entity.id
_entity.type
_entity.pdbx_description
1 polymer ?
#
loop_
_entity_poly.entity_id
_entity_poly.type
_entity_poly.pdbx_seq_one_letter_code
_entity_poly.pdbx_strand_id
1 'polypeptide(L)'
;MLLQKASDFDGRNLTQTMVDSWCEALRDYVTVEDAKQAVVEFYGDPKWAESNRRPWIMPADINARVKRIRETRSVDESQMQQLLEPFNLNADESWLARRKLLANLREGLSEEKAVQKAVKQSRGYQIEQAPSKPRKPKQYHFAGRLTNLPLNNVIGAKQ
;
A
#
# COMPACT_ATOMS: atom_id res chain seq x y z
N MET A 1 24.99 -12.40 6.35
CA MET A 1 24.01 -11.86 7.32
C MET A 1 24.35 -10.41 7.58
N LEU A 2 23.36 -9.51 7.50
CA LEU A 2 23.51 -8.05 7.64
C LEU A 2 24.00 -7.62 9.04
N LEU A 3 23.58 -8.35 10.07
CA LEU A 3 23.96 -8.13 11.46
C LEU A 3 25.45 -8.44 11.75
N GLN A 4 26.05 -9.44 11.10
CA GLN A 4 27.47 -9.77 11.29
C GLN A 4 28.37 -8.60 10.86
N LYS A 5 28.08 -7.98 9.71
CA LYS A 5 28.82 -6.79 9.21
C LYS A 5 28.66 -5.57 10.12
N ALA A 6 27.52 -5.41 10.78
CA ALA A 6 27.34 -4.34 11.76
C ALA A 6 28.10 -4.65 13.07
N SER A 7 28.09 -5.92 13.50
CA SER A 7 28.83 -6.43 14.66
C SER A 7 30.33 -6.17 14.59
N ASP A 8 30.92 -6.44 13.41
CA ASP A 8 32.36 -6.31 13.17
C ASP A 8 32.84 -4.86 13.29
N PHE A 9 31.94 -3.88 13.13
CA PHE A 9 32.25 -2.45 13.26
C PHE A 9 32.20 -1.92 14.71
N ASP A 10 31.46 -2.58 15.61
CA ASP A 10 31.18 -2.06 16.99
C ASP A 10 31.77 -2.95 18.10
N GLY A 11 32.38 -4.10 17.77
CA GLY A 11 33.07 -4.96 18.73
C GLY A 11 32.18 -5.61 19.79
N ARG A 12 30.86 -5.71 19.53
CA ARG A 12 29.89 -6.30 20.45
C ARG A 12 29.65 -7.77 20.11
N ASN A 13 29.52 -8.61 21.13
CA ASN A 13 29.09 -9.99 20.98
C ASN A 13 27.58 -10.02 20.71
N LEU A 14 27.19 -10.26 19.45
CA LEU A 14 25.80 -10.48 19.10
C LEU A 14 25.32 -11.81 19.69
N THR A 15 24.27 -11.77 20.49
CA THR A 15 23.52 -12.98 20.88
C THR A 15 22.47 -13.29 19.81
N GLN A 16 22.14 -14.56 19.63
CA GLN A 16 21.11 -14.98 18.66
C GLN A 16 19.77 -14.28 18.91
N THR A 17 19.40 -14.08 20.17
CA THR A 17 18.18 -13.34 20.56
C THR A 17 18.18 -11.89 20.07
N MET A 18 19.34 -11.21 20.11
CA MET A 18 19.45 -9.85 19.58
C MET A 18 19.29 -9.82 18.06
N VAL A 19 19.81 -10.83 17.36
CA VAL A 19 19.65 -10.98 15.90
C VAL A 19 18.19 -11.20 15.54
N ASP A 20 17.51 -12.06 16.27
CA ASP A 20 16.11 -12.41 16.00
C ASP A 20 15.19 -11.22 16.28
N SER A 21 15.31 -10.56 17.44
CA SER A 21 14.53 -9.35 17.76
C SER A 21 14.79 -8.19 16.79
N TRP A 22 16.01 -8.08 16.29
CA TRP A 22 16.36 -7.06 15.29
C TRP A 22 15.72 -7.36 13.93
N CYS A 23 15.67 -8.64 13.53
CA CYS A 23 14.98 -9.07 12.31
C CYS A 23 13.46 -8.90 12.43
N GLU A 24 12.87 -9.23 13.58
CA GLU A 24 11.43 -9.04 13.85
C GLU A 24 11.00 -7.57 13.81
N ALA A 25 11.90 -6.65 14.15
CA ALA A 25 11.62 -5.22 14.12
C ALA A 25 11.66 -4.61 12.69
N LEU A 26 12.08 -5.38 11.68
CA LEU A 26 11.98 -4.96 10.28
C LEU A 26 10.56 -5.11 9.78
N ARG A 27 10.13 -4.18 8.92
CA ARG A 27 8.81 -4.28 8.28
C ARG A 27 8.79 -5.40 7.25
N ASP A 28 7.65 -6.06 7.09
CA ASP A 28 7.45 -7.19 6.16
C ASP A 28 7.83 -6.89 4.71
N TYR A 29 7.77 -5.62 4.31
CA TYR A 29 8.09 -5.18 2.97
C TYR A 29 9.59 -4.92 2.73
N VAL A 30 10.43 -5.06 3.75
CA VAL A 30 11.87 -4.84 3.65
C VAL A 30 12.51 -6.06 3.00
N THR A 31 12.99 -5.88 1.77
CA THR A 31 13.77 -6.91 1.08
C THR A 31 15.23 -6.89 1.57
N VAL A 32 15.92 -8.02 1.44
CA VAL A 32 17.35 -8.13 1.80
C VAL A 32 18.22 -7.18 0.98
N GLU A 33 17.87 -6.95 -0.29
CA GLU A 33 18.59 -6.03 -1.18
C GLU A 33 18.40 -4.57 -0.75
N ASP A 34 17.16 -4.16 -0.47
CA ASP A 34 16.88 -2.82 0.03
C ASP A 34 17.52 -2.58 1.39
N ALA A 35 17.54 -3.58 2.27
CA ALA A 35 18.21 -3.47 3.56
C ALA A 35 19.73 -3.30 3.40
N LYS A 36 20.37 -4.03 2.46
CA LYS A 36 21.79 -3.84 2.14
C LYS A 36 22.06 -2.43 1.62
N GLN A 37 21.24 -1.94 0.70
CA GLN A 37 21.36 -0.58 0.17
C GLN A 37 21.18 0.46 1.28
N ALA A 38 20.16 0.31 2.13
CA ALA A 38 19.91 1.20 3.26
C ALA A 38 21.10 1.29 4.23
N VAL A 39 21.82 0.19 4.46
CA VAL A 39 23.03 0.17 5.30
C VAL A 39 24.20 0.89 4.64
N VAL A 40 24.39 0.71 3.33
CA VAL A 40 25.41 1.45 2.57
C VAL A 40 25.12 2.95 2.60
N GLU A 41 23.86 3.35 2.35
CA GLU A 41 23.45 4.76 2.43
C GLU A 41 23.56 5.32 3.85
N PHE A 42 23.35 4.50 4.88
CA PHE A 42 23.48 4.93 6.28
C PHE A 42 24.93 5.25 6.63
N TYR A 43 25.87 4.34 6.34
CA TYR A 43 27.27 4.53 6.69
C TYR A 43 28.06 5.38 5.68
N GLY A 44 27.53 5.59 4.47
CA GLY A 44 28.07 6.50 3.47
C GLY A 44 27.69 7.97 3.66
N ASP A 45 26.81 8.29 4.62
CA ASP A 45 26.41 9.66 4.92
C ASP A 45 27.62 10.46 5.46
N PRO A 46 27.98 11.62 4.86
CA PRO A 46 29.10 12.45 5.28
C PRO A 46 29.06 12.82 6.76
N LYS A 47 27.86 12.91 7.34
CA LYS A 47 27.63 13.15 8.77
C LYS A 47 28.39 12.16 9.68
N TRP A 48 28.63 10.94 9.22
CA TRP A 48 29.33 9.90 9.96
C TRP A 48 30.79 9.70 9.51
N ALA A 49 31.21 10.36 8.44
CA ALA A 49 32.60 10.33 7.98
C ALA A 49 33.52 11.14 8.92
N GLU A 50 33.02 12.24 9.48
CA GLU A 50 33.74 13.12 10.40
C GLU A 50 33.54 12.75 11.88
N SER A 51 32.58 11.87 12.17
CA SER A 51 32.27 11.47 13.54
C SER A 51 33.14 10.29 13.98
N ASN A 52 33.90 10.49 15.07
CA ASN A 52 34.77 9.47 15.66
C ASN A 52 33.98 8.28 16.27
N ARG A 53 32.65 8.38 16.37
CA ARG A 53 31.75 7.32 16.80
C ARG A 53 30.58 7.20 15.81
N ARG A 54 30.64 6.18 14.95
CA ARG A 54 29.51 5.86 14.07
C ARG A 54 28.41 5.20 14.91
N PRO A 55 27.16 5.70 14.86
CA PRO A 55 26.07 5.09 15.60
C PRO A 55 25.75 3.71 15.04
N TRP A 56 25.25 2.85 15.92
CA TRP A 56 24.66 1.58 15.55
C TRP A 56 23.39 1.81 14.75
N ILE A 57 23.26 1.14 13.60
CA ILE A 57 22.06 1.23 12.77
C ILE A 57 20.91 0.44 13.41
N MET A 58 19.80 1.12 13.72
CA MET A 58 18.63 0.48 14.29
C MET A 58 17.67 0.01 13.19
N PRO A 59 16.81 -0.99 13.44
CA PRO A 59 15.79 -1.42 12.47
C PRO A 59 14.89 -0.28 12.00
N ALA A 60 14.62 0.70 12.87
CA ALA A 60 13.87 1.91 12.54
C ALA A 60 14.57 2.75 11.44
N ASP A 61 15.90 2.86 11.48
CA ASP A 61 16.68 3.60 10.47
C ASP A 61 16.61 2.88 9.11
N ILE A 62 16.69 1.55 9.11
CA ILE A 62 16.55 0.74 7.91
C ILE A 62 15.15 0.89 7.34
N ASN A 63 14.10 0.74 8.16
CA ASN A 63 12.72 0.90 7.73
C ASN A 63 12.48 2.27 7.09
N ALA A 64 13.04 3.35 7.67
CA ALA A 64 12.91 4.70 7.15
C ALA A 64 13.66 4.93 5.83
N ARG A 65 14.85 4.33 5.67
CA ARG A 65 15.64 4.42 4.43
C ARG A 65 15.06 3.57 3.32
N VAL A 66 14.66 2.33 3.60
CA VAL A 66 13.97 1.45 2.65
C VAL A 66 12.68 2.11 2.16
N LYS A 67 11.91 2.77 3.05
CA LYS A 67 10.74 3.54 2.64
C LYS A 67 11.09 4.60 1.59
N ARG A 68 12.14 5.39 1.81
CA ARG A 68 12.63 6.40 0.85
C ARG A 68 13.09 5.79 -0.47
N ILE A 69 13.86 4.70 -0.43
CA ILE A 69 14.32 3.97 -1.62
C ILE A 69 13.12 3.46 -2.44
N ARG A 70 12.05 3.02 -1.79
CA ARG A 70 10.84 2.53 -2.50
C ARG A 70 9.99 3.68 -3.05
N GLU A 71 10.01 4.84 -2.41
CA GLU A 71 9.36 6.06 -2.92
C GLU A 71 10.03 6.57 -4.18
N THR A 72 11.36 6.50 -4.31
CA THR A 72 12.08 6.90 -5.54
C THR A 72 11.80 6.00 -6.74
N ARG A 73 11.40 4.74 -6.51
CA ARG A 73 10.97 3.80 -7.55
C ARG A 73 9.49 3.96 -7.94
N SER A 74 8.76 4.89 -7.31
CA SER A 74 7.38 5.15 -7.66
C SER A 74 7.32 5.85 -9.01
N VAL A 75 6.49 5.32 -9.91
CA VAL A 75 6.27 5.85 -11.26
C VAL A 75 4.94 6.60 -11.28
N ASP A 76 4.86 7.68 -12.05
CA ASP A 76 3.63 8.48 -12.17
C ASP A 76 2.54 7.71 -12.92
N GLU A 77 1.27 8.07 -12.67
CA GLU A 77 0.11 7.43 -13.29
C GLU A 77 0.14 7.54 -14.82
N SER A 78 0.62 8.68 -15.35
CA SER A 78 0.78 8.91 -16.78
C SER A 78 1.79 7.95 -17.43
N GLN A 79 2.92 7.74 -16.77
CA GLN A 79 3.97 6.83 -17.21
C GLN A 79 3.52 5.37 -17.11
N MET A 80 2.84 4.98 -16.03
CA MET A 80 2.26 3.64 -15.90
C MET A 80 1.26 3.33 -17.02
N GLN A 81 0.46 4.33 -17.43
CA GLN A 81 -0.46 4.17 -18.54
C GLN A 81 0.26 3.95 -19.88
N GLN A 82 1.31 4.73 -20.16
CA GLN A 82 2.13 4.58 -21.38
C GLN A 82 2.78 3.19 -21.45
N LEU A 83 3.27 2.67 -20.33
CA LEU A 83 3.90 1.33 -20.28
C LEU A 83 2.92 0.19 -20.51
N LEU A 84 1.64 0.38 -20.17
CA LEU A 84 0.60 -0.65 -20.29
C LEU A 84 -0.23 -0.54 -21.58
N GLU A 85 -0.19 0.60 -22.26
CA GLU A 85 -0.89 0.86 -23.52
C GLU A 85 -0.66 -0.24 -24.60
N PRO A 86 0.57 -0.76 -24.81
CA PRO A 86 0.82 -1.78 -25.83
C PRO A 86 0.11 -3.12 -25.60
N PHE A 87 -0.40 -3.37 -24.39
CA PHE A 87 -0.93 -4.68 -24.00
C PHE A 87 -2.45 -4.83 -24.17
N ASN A 88 -3.14 -3.79 -24.67
CA ASN A 88 -4.58 -3.80 -24.99
C ASN A 88 -5.45 -4.42 -23.89
N LEU A 89 -5.21 -4.01 -22.64
CA LEU A 89 -5.91 -4.53 -21.47
C LEU A 89 -7.34 -3.97 -21.38
N ASN A 90 -8.28 -4.77 -20.88
CA ASN A 90 -9.61 -4.25 -20.54
C ASN A 90 -9.55 -3.33 -19.30
N ALA A 91 -10.64 -2.66 -18.94
CA ALA A 91 -10.63 -1.68 -17.83
C ALA A 91 -10.25 -2.29 -16.47
N ASP A 92 -10.76 -3.48 -16.15
CA ASP A 92 -10.49 -4.18 -14.88
C ASP A 92 -9.05 -4.71 -14.83
N GLU A 93 -8.59 -5.28 -15.94
CA GLU A 93 -7.21 -5.74 -16.13
C GLU A 93 -6.22 -4.59 -16.09
N SER A 94 -6.58 -3.43 -16.66
CA SER A 94 -5.74 -2.23 -16.64
C SER A 94 -5.59 -1.72 -15.20
N TRP A 95 -6.69 -1.63 -14.44
CA TRP A 95 -6.64 -1.23 -13.04
C TRP A 95 -5.76 -2.16 -12.21
N LEU A 96 -5.94 -3.48 -12.37
CA LEU A 96 -5.13 -4.46 -11.63
C LEU A 96 -3.66 -4.44 -12.08
N ALA A 97 -3.40 -4.32 -13.39
CA ALA A 97 -2.05 -4.24 -13.95
C ALA A 97 -1.29 -3.03 -13.39
N ARG A 98 -1.91 -1.84 -13.32
CA ARG A 98 -1.29 -0.66 -12.72
C ARG A 98 -0.90 -0.90 -11.26
N ARG A 99 -1.81 -1.49 -10.48
CA ARG A 99 -1.54 -1.80 -9.06
C ARG A 99 -0.41 -2.82 -8.89
N LYS A 100 -0.33 -3.83 -9.75
CA LYS A 100 0.75 -4.84 -9.74
C LYS A 100 2.07 -4.28 -10.25
N LEU A 101 2.04 -3.42 -11.26
CA LEU A 101 3.21 -2.73 -11.81
C LEU A 101 3.89 -1.89 -10.71
N LEU A 102 3.12 -1.06 -10.01
CA LEU A 102 3.63 -0.25 -8.91
C LEU A 102 4.24 -1.11 -7.78
N ALA A 103 3.58 -2.23 -7.43
CA ALA A 103 4.11 -3.15 -6.43
C ALA A 103 5.44 -3.78 -6.88
N ASN A 104 5.52 -4.25 -8.13
CA ASN A 104 6.73 -4.85 -8.70
C ASN A 104 7.89 -3.83 -8.78
N LEU A 105 7.61 -2.60 -9.18
CA LEU A 105 8.62 -1.52 -9.21
C LEU A 105 9.14 -1.20 -7.81
N ARG A 106 8.24 -1.15 -6.82
CA ARG A 106 8.62 -0.98 -5.40
C ARG A 106 9.41 -2.15 -4.83
N GLU A 107 9.30 -3.34 -5.40
CA GLU A 107 10.12 -4.51 -5.08
C GLU A 107 11.51 -4.46 -5.76
N GLY A 108 11.77 -3.47 -6.62
CA GLY A 108 13.05 -3.32 -7.30
C GLY A 108 13.19 -4.13 -8.60
N LEU A 109 12.08 -4.67 -9.14
CA LEU A 109 12.11 -5.27 -10.47
C LEU A 109 12.41 -4.22 -11.54
N SER A 110 13.19 -4.60 -12.55
CA SER A 110 13.37 -3.76 -13.74
C SER A 110 12.03 -3.49 -14.40
N GLU A 111 11.89 -2.32 -15.02
CA GLU A 111 10.64 -1.86 -15.62
C GLU A 111 10.03 -2.89 -16.58
N GLU A 112 10.83 -3.41 -17.50
CA GLU A 112 10.39 -4.45 -18.46
C GLU A 112 9.83 -5.69 -17.77
N LYS A 113 10.52 -6.20 -16.75
CA LYS A 113 10.09 -7.38 -15.99
C LYS A 113 8.86 -7.07 -15.14
N ALA A 114 8.79 -5.88 -14.58
CA ALA A 114 7.67 -5.43 -13.76
C ALA A 114 6.39 -5.32 -14.60
N VAL A 115 6.48 -4.79 -15.82
CA VAL A 115 5.38 -4.71 -16.79
C VAL A 115 4.92 -6.09 -17.22
N GLN A 116 5.83 -6.95 -17.67
CA GLN A 116 5.48 -8.31 -18.10
C GLN A 116 4.81 -9.12 -16.96
N LYS A 117 5.36 -9.04 -15.74
CA LYS A 117 4.79 -9.71 -14.56
C LYS A 117 3.42 -9.14 -14.20
N ALA A 118 3.25 -7.81 -14.25
CA ALA A 118 1.98 -7.16 -13.95
C ALA A 118 0.87 -7.54 -14.94
N VAL A 119 1.17 -7.51 -16.24
CA VAL A 119 0.24 -7.92 -17.31
C VAL A 119 -0.15 -9.39 -17.17
N LYS A 120 0.82 -10.26 -16.91
CA LYS A 120 0.54 -11.70 -16.70
C LYS A 120 -0.37 -11.93 -15.50
N GLN A 121 -0.20 -11.15 -14.43
CA GLN A 121 -1.01 -11.27 -13.21
C GLN A 121 -2.38 -10.61 -13.32
N SER A 122 -2.58 -9.67 -14.24
CA SER A 122 -3.86 -8.99 -14.42
C SER A 122 -4.81 -9.75 -15.34
N ARG A 123 -4.27 -10.48 -16.33
CA ARG A 123 -5.08 -11.21 -17.31
C ARG A 123 -6.04 -12.20 -16.65
N GLY A 124 -7.29 -12.19 -17.12
CA GLY A 124 -8.34 -13.06 -16.60
C GLY A 124 -8.96 -12.57 -15.29
N TYR A 125 -8.59 -11.38 -14.82
CA TYR A 125 -9.29 -10.72 -13.73
C TYR A 125 -10.56 -10.07 -14.28
N GLN A 126 -11.72 -10.65 -13.93
CA GLN A 126 -13.02 -10.08 -14.20
C GLN A 126 -13.72 -9.87 -12.87
N ILE A 127 -14.12 -8.63 -12.57
CA ILE A 127 -14.93 -8.36 -11.41
C ILE A 127 -16.38 -8.63 -11.81
N GLU A 128 -16.97 -9.68 -11.25
CA GLU A 128 -18.41 -9.90 -11.40
C GLU A 128 -19.16 -8.67 -10.86
N GLN A 129 -20.08 -8.13 -11.66
CA GLN A 129 -20.88 -6.99 -11.23
C GLN A 129 -21.70 -7.40 -10.00
N ALA A 130 -21.52 -6.67 -8.90
CA ALA A 130 -22.27 -6.91 -7.69
C ALA A 130 -23.77 -6.87 -8.00
N PRO A 131 -24.57 -7.82 -7.49
CA PRO A 131 -26.01 -7.84 -7.76
C PRO A 131 -26.62 -6.52 -7.30
N SER A 132 -27.49 -5.93 -8.13
CA SER A 132 -28.13 -4.66 -7.83
C SER A 132 -28.88 -4.77 -6.51
N LYS A 133 -28.50 -3.97 -5.50
CA LYS A 133 -29.24 -3.97 -4.23
C LYS A 133 -30.70 -3.60 -4.51
N PRO A 134 -31.68 -4.33 -3.93
CA PRO A 134 -33.08 -4.01 -4.12
C PRO A 134 -33.34 -2.58 -3.64
N ARG A 135 -33.94 -1.75 -4.49
CA ARG A 135 -34.35 -0.39 -4.11
C ARG A 135 -35.37 -0.52 -2.99
N LYS A 136 -35.01 -0.09 -1.78
CA LYS A 136 -35.98 0.03 -0.68
C LYS A 136 -37.10 0.96 -1.17
N PRO A 137 -38.38 0.59 -1.02
CA PRO A 137 -39.47 1.48 -1.38
C PRO A 137 -39.30 2.79 -0.61
N LYS A 138 -39.45 3.93 -1.29
CA LYS A 138 -39.43 5.25 -0.65
C LYS A 138 -40.56 5.27 0.39
N GLN A 139 -40.23 5.11 1.66
CA GLN A 139 -41.17 5.38 2.75
C GLN A 139 -41.40 6.89 2.78
N TYR A 140 -42.53 7.33 2.25
CA TYR A 140 -43.02 8.67 2.50
C TYR A 140 -43.49 8.71 3.96
N HIS A 141 -42.69 9.32 4.83
CA HIS A 141 -43.17 9.73 6.14
C HIS A 141 -44.11 10.92 5.93
N PHE A 142 -45.39 10.63 5.66
CA PHE A 142 -46.44 11.63 5.79
C PHE A 142 -46.50 12.00 7.27
N ALA A 143 -45.97 13.18 7.63
CA ALA A 143 -46.10 13.78 8.95
C ALA A 143 -47.55 14.25 9.14
N GLY A 144 -48.47 13.30 9.27
CA GLY A 144 -49.89 13.57 9.40
C GLY A 144 -50.58 12.35 9.95
N ARG A 145 -50.64 12.27 11.28
CA ARG A 145 -51.42 11.28 12.01
C ARG A 145 -52.90 11.52 11.71
N LEU A 146 -53.46 10.79 10.75
CA LEU A 146 -54.90 10.69 10.50
C LEU A 146 -55.32 9.21 10.50
N THR A 147 -54.96 8.49 11.55
CA THR A 147 -55.65 7.25 11.90
C THR A 147 -56.60 7.60 13.04
N ASN A 148 -57.90 7.59 12.71
CA ASN A 148 -59.06 7.67 13.61
C ASN A 148 -59.68 9.05 13.90
N LEU A 149 -59.91 9.87 12.87
CA LEU A 149 -61.00 10.86 12.93
C LEU A 149 -62.08 10.48 11.92
N PRO A 150 -63.32 10.14 12.34
CA PRO A 150 -64.42 9.94 11.41
C PRO A 150 -64.68 11.24 10.64
N LEU A 151 -64.73 11.15 9.31
CA LEU A 151 -64.97 12.25 8.37
C LEU A 151 -66.26 13.04 8.64
N ASN A 152 -67.17 12.52 9.47
CA ASN A 152 -68.42 13.18 9.84
C ASN A 152 -68.25 14.44 10.72
N ASN A 153 -67.05 14.73 11.24
CA ASN A 153 -66.82 15.90 12.10
C ASN A 153 -66.03 17.05 11.44
N VAL A 154 -65.64 16.93 10.17
CA VAL A 154 -64.84 17.98 9.48
C VAL A 154 -65.71 18.91 8.63
N ILE A 155 -66.96 18.54 8.35
CA ILE A 155 -67.91 19.41 7.66
C ILE A 155 -69.02 19.74 8.65
N GLY A 156 -68.88 20.89 9.31
CA GLY A 156 -69.87 21.41 10.24
C GLY A 156 -71.23 21.54 9.57
N ALA A 157 -72.14 20.64 9.93
CA ALA A 157 -73.56 20.87 9.81
C ALA A 157 -73.98 21.86 10.91
N LYS A 158 -74.25 23.11 10.50
CA LYS A 158 -75.23 24.02 11.11
C LYS A 158 -76.04 24.55 9.92
N GLN A 159 -77.30 24.12 9.80
CA GLN A 159 -78.49 24.89 10.21
C GLN A 159 -78.53 26.26 9.54
#